data_AF-A0A7X8L2X3-F1
#
_entry.id   AF-A0A7X8L2X3-F1
#
_cell.length_a   1.000
_cell.length_b   1.000
_cell.length_c   1.000
_cell.angle_alpha   90.00
_cell.angle_beta   90.00
_cell.angle_gamma   90.00
#
_symmetry.space_group_name_H-M   'P 1'
#
loop_
_entity.id
_entity.type
_entity.pdbx_description
1 polymer ?
#
loop_
_entity_poly.entity_id
_entity_poly.type
_entity_poly.pdbx_seq_one_letter_code
_entity_poly.pdbx_strand_id
1 'polypeptide(L)'
;MINFDLLKLAFRNLWRRKGRTILTVVSVLIGTMSILLMLSLSKGLENSMDQMIEEMGGATLLRVSPSGSAGGGGFMGFSFGETSSTTSKQRDKLVDKDVQFIANDQRVLNAIPGRYVHYASLVPRDNKYSMWTNLIAIDMKNLTQSDLPMKEGQIINKSRIGEVMLGSMNFIYEVGGSGYSSLKEAQTPATDIRFELLVGSRPEPGSVVISNKPTYGTIQSNVSGVLAGGAPLDSFSSYISFQTEQALLNINNRIDSPQNEFMDPFTENEKTNTSTQRKDYDVLFVQATDVDSVKELKTYLTDELGFQVSGNMDMVESFQQQTTVIQWVLGGIGSIALLVSAIGITNTMLMSIYERKKEIGVMKVIGASVGNIRSLFLIESTLIGFLGGLVGLLLSLGISTLINSGIRSAIEANGGIAEEAAVSIITPGLAIFAVVFAALIGLIAGYMPARKATKLSAIDAIRGD
;
A
#
# COMPACT_ATOMS: atom_id res chain seq x y z
N MET A 1 -42.04 28.19 -12.67
CA MET A 1 -41.33 29.48 -12.43
C MET A 1 -40.88 29.71 -10.98
N ILE A 2 -41.15 28.82 -10.00
CA ILE A 2 -41.08 29.15 -8.56
C ILE A 2 -39.68 28.91 -7.91
N ASN A 3 -38.81 28.06 -8.47
CA ASN A 3 -37.59 27.63 -7.77
C ASN A 3 -36.44 28.66 -7.81
N PHE A 4 -36.28 29.42 -8.89
CA PHE A 4 -35.15 30.34 -9.04
C PHE A 4 -35.32 31.60 -8.18
N ASP A 5 -36.55 32.10 -8.06
CA ASP A 5 -36.85 33.25 -7.18
C ASP A 5 -36.68 32.90 -5.71
N LEU A 6 -37.07 31.69 -5.29
CA LEU A 6 -36.85 31.20 -3.93
C LEU A 6 -35.35 31.07 -3.61
N LEU A 7 -34.56 30.58 -4.57
CA LEU A 7 -33.11 30.47 -4.42
C LEU A 7 -32.45 31.85 -4.32
N LYS A 8 -32.85 32.80 -5.15
CA LYS A 8 -32.37 34.19 -5.10
C LYS A 8 -32.75 34.88 -3.78
N LEU A 9 -33.96 34.65 -3.29
CA LEU A 9 -34.41 35.14 -1.99
C LEU A 9 -33.60 34.53 -0.84
N ALA A 10 -33.39 33.21 -0.84
CA ALA A 10 -32.59 32.52 0.17
C ALA A 10 -31.14 33.04 0.19
N PHE A 11 -30.51 33.21 -0.97
CA PHE A 11 -29.16 33.74 -1.06
C PHE A 11 -29.04 35.18 -0.51
N ARG A 12 -29.99 36.05 -0.87
CA ARG A 12 -30.03 37.44 -0.37
C ARG A 12 -30.25 37.50 1.14
N ASN A 13 -31.05 36.58 1.67
CA ASN A 13 -31.30 36.44 3.10
C ASN A 13 -30.04 36.08 3.89
N LEU A 14 -29.24 35.13 3.39
CA LEU A 14 -27.96 34.75 4.00
C LEU A 14 -26.97 35.92 4.05
N TRP A 15 -26.90 36.71 2.97
CA TRP A 15 -25.96 37.83 2.85
C TRP A 15 -26.30 39.03 3.75
N ARG A 16 -27.57 39.15 4.18
CA ARG A 16 -28.03 40.23 5.06
C ARG A 16 -27.43 40.12 6.47
N ARG A 17 -26.98 38.94 6.91
CA ARG A 17 -26.47 38.68 8.26
C ARG A 17 -25.13 37.95 8.25
N LYS A 18 -24.12 38.63 7.72
CA LYS A 18 -22.77 38.07 7.46
C LYS A 18 -22.16 37.37 8.68
N GLY A 19 -22.15 37.99 9.85
CA GLY A 19 -21.44 37.44 11.03
C GLY A 19 -21.94 36.06 11.49
N ARG A 20 -23.26 35.90 11.62
CA ARG A 20 -23.84 34.63 12.06
C ARG A 20 -23.69 33.55 10.99
N THR A 21 -24.03 33.89 9.74
CA THR A 21 -23.91 32.97 8.62
C THR A 21 -22.47 32.48 8.46
N ILE A 22 -21.46 33.36 8.61
CA ILE A 22 -20.05 32.97 8.56
C ILE A 22 -19.71 31.99 9.67
N LEU A 23 -20.13 32.25 10.91
CA LEU A 23 -19.84 31.35 12.05
C LEU A 23 -20.45 29.95 11.84
N THR A 24 -21.66 29.87 11.31
CA THR A 24 -22.32 28.59 10.98
C THR A 24 -21.67 27.87 9.80
N VAL A 25 -21.24 28.62 8.78
CA VAL A 25 -20.49 28.07 7.66
C VAL A 25 -19.15 27.51 8.12
N VAL A 26 -18.47 28.18 9.07
CA VAL A 26 -17.21 27.71 9.67
C VAL A 26 -17.40 26.41 10.44
N SER A 27 -18.50 26.22 11.19
CA SER A 27 -18.72 24.94 11.88
C SER A 27 -18.89 23.78 10.90
N VAL A 28 -19.71 23.98 9.86
CA VAL A 28 -19.90 22.99 8.79
C VAL A 28 -18.60 22.72 8.04
N LEU A 29 -17.82 23.77 7.77
CA LEU A 29 -16.50 23.69 7.15
C LEU A 29 -15.56 22.80 7.96
N ILE A 30 -15.50 22.96 9.28
CA ILE A 30 -14.62 22.14 10.14
C ILE A 30 -15.06 20.67 10.10
N GLY A 31 -16.37 20.40 10.19
CA GLY A 31 -16.89 19.02 10.12
C GLY A 31 -16.64 18.35 8.78
N THR A 32 -16.88 19.06 7.69
CA THR A 32 -16.67 18.55 6.32
C THR A 32 -15.19 18.37 6.00
N MET A 33 -14.34 19.30 6.42
CA MET A 33 -12.89 19.21 6.27
C MET A 33 -12.31 18.03 7.06
N SER A 34 -12.74 17.81 8.30
CA SER A 34 -12.28 16.68 9.12
C SER A 34 -12.56 15.33 8.45
N ILE A 35 -13.76 15.15 7.91
CA ILE A 35 -14.16 13.92 7.22
C ILE A 35 -13.41 13.76 5.90
N LEU A 36 -13.27 14.84 5.13
CA LEU A 36 -12.56 14.82 3.86
C LEU A 36 -11.09 14.43 4.04
N LEU A 37 -10.38 15.08 4.99
CA LEU A 37 -8.98 14.79 5.26
C LEU A 37 -8.79 13.36 5.76
N MET A 38 -9.69 12.87 6.62
CA MET A 38 -9.70 11.48 7.07
C MET A 38 -9.82 10.50 5.91
N LEU A 39 -10.85 10.66 5.06
CA LEU A 39 -11.11 9.73 3.96
C LEU A 39 -10.00 9.80 2.90
N SER A 40 -9.46 11.00 2.66
CA SER A 40 -8.33 11.25 1.78
C SER A 40 -7.04 10.56 2.26
N LEU A 41 -6.75 10.66 3.56
CA LEU A 41 -5.61 10.00 4.19
C LEU A 41 -5.75 8.48 4.16
N SER A 42 -6.94 7.97 4.48
CA SER A 42 -7.23 6.53 4.40
C SER A 42 -7.02 6.01 2.98
N LYS A 43 -7.48 6.76 1.96
CA LYS A 43 -7.32 6.31 0.57
C LYS A 43 -5.87 6.35 0.11
N GLY A 44 -5.08 7.31 0.57
CA GLY A 44 -3.63 7.34 0.31
C GLY A 44 -2.89 6.19 0.99
N LEU A 45 -3.27 5.83 2.22
CA LEU A 45 -2.73 4.66 2.92
C LEU A 45 -3.08 3.35 2.20
N GLU A 46 -4.33 3.19 1.76
CA GLU A 46 -4.74 2.04 0.94
C GLU A 46 -3.93 1.96 -0.35
N ASN A 47 -3.86 3.05 -1.14
CA ASN A 47 -3.14 3.05 -2.41
C ASN A 47 -1.63 2.78 -2.22
N SER A 48 -1.02 3.34 -1.16
CA SER A 48 0.38 3.09 -0.85
C SER A 48 0.63 1.63 -0.48
N MET A 49 -0.31 0.97 0.19
CA MET A 49 -0.20 -0.46 0.46
C MET A 49 -0.47 -1.30 -0.78
N ASP A 50 -1.45 -0.95 -1.60
CA ASP A 50 -1.73 -1.63 -2.86
C ASP A 50 -0.48 -1.63 -3.75
N GLN A 51 0.19 -0.47 -3.87
CA GLN A 51 1.47 -0.36 -4.57
C GLN A 51 2.56 -1.22 -3.92
N MET A 52 2.71 -1.17 -2.59
CA MET A 52 3.70 -1.99 -1.89
C MET A 52 3.46 -3.49 -2.10
N ILE A 53 2.21 -3.95 -2.02
CA ILE A 53 1.83 -5.36 -2.23
C ILE A 53 2.07 -5.76 -3.67
N GLU A 54 1.70 -4.92 -4.62
CA GLU A 54 1.97 -5.13 -6.04
C GLU A 54 3.47 -5.28 -6.27
N GLU A 55 4.30 -4.36 -5.74
CA GLU A 55 5.76 -4.47 -5.80
C GLU A 55 6.31 -5.77 -5.22
N MET A 56 5.67 -6.30 -4.17
CA MET A 56 5.99 -7.55 -3.47
C MET A 56 5.48 -8.84 -4.14
N GLY A 57 5.01 -8.76 -5.39
CA GLY A 57 4.51 -9.90 -6.16
C GLY A 57 2.99 -10.12 -6.07
N GLY A 58 2.26 -9.15 -5.51
CA GLY A 58 0.80 -9.14 -5.44
C GLY A 58 0.21 -9.92 -4.27
N ALA A 59 -1.11 -9.80 -4.08
CA ALA A 59 -1.84 -10.48 -3.00
C ALA A 59 -2.06 -11.99 -3.27
N THR A 60 -1.83 -12.45 -4.51
CA THR A 60 -2.06 -13.84 -4.94
C THR A 60 -0.83 -14.73 -4.84
N LEU A 61 0.32 -14.18 -4.46
CA LEU A 61 1.56 -14.93 -4.31
C LEU A 61 1.60 -15.66 -2.96
N LEU A 62 1.78 -16.97 -3.03
CA LEU A 62 2.06 -17.85 -1.93
C LEU A 62 3.47 -18.40 -2.04
N ARG A 63 4.16 -18.46 -0.91
CA ARG A 63 5.46 -19.07 -0.74
C ARG A 63 5.27 -20.34 0.08
N VAL A 64 5.60 -21.47 -0.52
CA VAL A 64 5.46 -22.80 0.09
C VAL A 64 6.86 -23.34 0.37
N SER A 65 7.17 -23.68 1.61
CA SER A 65 8.45 -24.26 2.02
C SER A 65 8.26 -25.53 2.86
N PRO A 66 9.25 -26.44 2.84
CA PRO A 66 9.27 -27.58 3.76
C PRO A 66 9.28 -27.14 5.23
N SER A 67 8.78 -27.99 6.13
CA SER A 67 8.89 -27.79 7.58
C SER A 67 10.35 -27.73 8.01
N GLY A 68 10.72 -26.66 8.73
CA GLY A 68 12.09 -26.47 9.21
C GLY A 68 13.08 -25.92 8.17
N SER A 69 12.62 -25.59 6.96
CA SER A 69 13.44 -24.86 5.98
C SER A 69 13.73 -23.45 6.51
N ALA A 70 15.01 -23.16 6.78
CA ALA A 70 15.48 -21.88 7.36
C ALA A 70 15.29 -20.64 6.46
N GLY A 71 14.67 -20.78 5.28
CA GLY A 71 14.63 -19.72 4.27
C GLY A 71 13.50 -18.69 4.39
N GLY A 72 12.64 -18.75 5.41
CA GLY A 72 11.35 -18.02 5.44
C GLY A 72 11.26 -16.68 6.15
N GLY A 73 12.33 -16.23 6.81
CA GLY A 73 12.38 -14.90 7.42
C GLY A 73 12.54 -13.83 6.34
N GLY A 74 11.55 -12.95 6.18
CA GLY A 74 11.60 -11.93 5.13
C GLY A 74 12.78 -10.95 5.28
N PHE A 75 13.06 -10.29 4.17
CA PHE A 75 14.10 -9.26 4.03
C PHE A 75 13.94 -8.17 5.11
N MET A 76 15.04 -7.70 5.71
CA MET A 76 15.06 -6.65 6.75
C MET A 76 14.18 -6.91 7.99
N GLY A 77 14.02 -8.17 8.42
CA GLY A 77 13.30 -8.49 9.66
C GLY A 77 11.77 -8.39 9.53
N PHE A 78 11.25 -8.23 8.31
CA PHE A 78 9.83 -8.42 8.04
C PHE A 78 9.52 -9.92 8.03
N SER A 79 9.11 -10.46 9.17
CA SER A 79 8.57 -11.81 9.21
C SER A 79 7.20 -11.83 8.52
N PHE A 80 7.13 -12.46 7.35
CA PHE A 80 5.85 -12.80 6.72
C PHE A 80 5.18 -13.83 7.60
N GLY A 81 3.95 -13.57 8.08
CA GLY A 81 3.26 -14.43 9.03
C GLY A 81 3.34 -15.92 8.64
N GLU A 82 4.20 -16.67 9.31
CA GLU A 82 4.35 -18.09 9.04
C GLU A 82 3.20 -18.82 9.72
N THR A 83 2.33 -19.42 8.90
CA THR A 83 1.31 -20.32 9.44
C THR A 83 1.93 -21.70 9.55
N SER A 84 2.39 -22.04 10.75
CA SER A 84 2.86 -23.39 11.06
C SER A 84 1.67 -24.35 11.14
N SER A 85 1.79 -25.52 10.53
CA SER A 85 0.79 -26.59 10.63
C SER A 85 0.58 -26.98 12.10
N THR A 86 -0.67 -26.96 12.57
CA THR A 86 -1.03 -27.46 13.91
C THR A 86 -1.23 -28.98 13.92
N THR A 87 -1.20 -29.62 12.76
CA THR A 87 -1.29 -31.06 12.56
C THR A 87 0.06 -31.77 12.64
N SER A 88 0.05 -33.05 13.05
CA SER A 88 1.25 -33.90 13.15
C SER A 88 1.89 -34.29 11.80
N LYS A 89 1.29 -33.88 10.68
CA LYS A 89 1.82 -34.09 9.33
C LYS A 89 2.70 -32.90 8.98
N GLN A 90 3.99 -32.99 9.28
CA GLN A 90 5.00 -32.05 8.81
C GLN A 90 5.74 -32.65 7.62
N ARG A 91 6.01 -31.82 6.61
CA ARG A 91 6.63 -32.24 5.36
C ARG A 91 8.01 -31.63 5.20
N ASP A 92 9.03 -32.43 5.50
CA ASP A 92 10.41 -31.97 5.60
C ASP A 92 11.12 -31.78 4.24
N LYS A 93 10.47 -32.18 3.14
CA LYS A 93 11.05 -32.07 1.79
C LYS A 93 10.02 -31.67 0.76
N LEU A 94 10.45 -30.86 -0.20
CA LEU A 94 9.71 -30.49 -1.39
C LEU A 94 10.40 -31.10 -2.60
N VAL A 95 9.73 -32.02 -3.30
CA VAL A 95 10.29 -32.76 -4.44
C VAL A 95 9.48 -32.52 -5.73
N ASP A 96 10.02 -32.93 -6.88
CA ASP A 96 9.37 -32.77 -8.20
C ASP A 96 7.91 -33.25 -8.24
N LYS A 97 7.59 -34.35 -7.58
CA LYS A 97 6.22 -34.89 -7.52
C LYS A 97 5.25 -33.90 -6.86
N ASP A 98 5.71 -33.15 -5.88
CA ASP A 98 4.90 -32.19 -5.13
C ASP A 98 4.67 -30.92 -5.91
N VAL A 99 5.73 -30.45 -6.56
CA VAL A 99 5.65 -29.33 -7.50
C VAL A 99 4.65 -29.64 -8.59
N GLN A 100 4.71 -30.82 -9.20
CA GLN A 100 3.75 -31.23 -10.23
C GLN A 100 2.33 -31.39 -9.69
N PHE A 101 2.18 -31.91 -8.47
CA PHE A 101 0.86 -32.05 -7.84
C PHE A 101 0.21 -30.68 -7.60
N ILE A 102 0.96 -29.74 -7.02
CA ILE A 102 0.49 -28.37 -6.74
C ILE A 102 0.24 -27.59 -8.03
N ALA A 103 1.12 -27.73 -9.02
CA ALA A 103 0.98 -27.08 -10.33
C ALA A 103 -0.26 -27.52 -11.12
N ASN A 104 -0.80 -28.72 -10.84
CA ASN A 104 -1.99 -29.26 -11.49
C ASN A 104 -3.30 -28.89 -10.77
N ASP A 105 -3.25 -28.19 -9.64
CA ASP A 105 -4.44 -27.68 -8.96
C ASP A 105 -5.07 -26.55 -9.79
N GLN A 106 -6.41 -26.59 -9.96
CA GLN A 106 -7.13 -25.61 -10.79
C GLN A 106 -7.03 -24.17 -10.26
N ARG A 107 -6.70 -24.00 -8.97
CA ARG A 107 -6.54 -22.70 -8.31
C ARG A 107 -5.14 -22.11 -8.49
N VAL A 108 -4.22 -22.85 -9.09
CA VAL A 108 -2.82 -22.45 -9.29
C VAL A 108 -2.61 -22.04 -10.74
N LEU A 109 -2.18 -20.80 -10.96
CA LEU A 109 -1.82 -20.29 -12.28
C LEU A 109 -0.38 -20.67 -12.64
N ASN A 110 0.54 -20.45 -11.71
CA ASN A 110 1.97 -20.71 -11.88
C ASN A 110 2.56 -21.31 -10.61
N ALA A 111 3.49 -22.25 -10.78
CA ALA A 111 4.22 -22.90 -9.70
C ALA A 111 5.70 -22.96 -10.07
N ILE A 112 6.53 -22.16 -9.40
CA ILE A 112 7.94 -21.97 -9.72
C ILE A 112 8.81 -22.52 -8.58
N PRO A 113 9.44 -23.68 -8.76
CA PRO A 113 10.29 -24.26 -7.73
C PRO A 113 11.65 -23.56 -7.69
N GLY A 114 12.19 -23.37 -6.49
CA GLY A 114 13.43 -22.65 -6.22
C GLY A 114 14.32 -23.32 -5.18
N ARG A 115 15.62 -23.01 -5.25
CA ARG A 115 16.65 -23.40 -4.28
C ARG A 115 17.45 -22.19 -3.83
N TYR A 116 17.66 -22.06 -2.54
CA TYR A 116 18.48 -20.98 -1.99
C TYR A 116 19.97 -21.29 -2.18
N VAL A 117 20.71 -20.29 -2.62
CA VAL A 117 22.15 -20.38 -2.89
C VAL A 117 22.91 -19.63 -1.79
N HIS A 118 23.05 -20.27 -0.63
CA HIS A 118 23.68 -19.66 0.57
C HIS A 118 25.22 -19.54 0.49
N TYR A 119 25.86 -20.22 -0.46
CA TYR A 119 27.32 -20.27 -0.60
C TYR A 119 27.84 -19.30 -1.67
N ALA A 120 26.97 -18.51 -2.28
CA ALA A 120 27.34 -17.51 -3.26
C ALA A 120 26.66 -16.17 -2.96
N SER A 121 27.27 -15.08 -3.43
CA SER A 121 26.71 -13.74 -3.33
C SER A 121 26.91 -12.99 -4.63
N LEU A 122 25.89 -12.23 -5.04
CA LEU A 122 26.03 -11.29 -6.13
C LEU A 122 26.67 -10.01 -5.58
N VAL A 123 27.81 -9.63 -6.14
CA VAL A 123 28.48 -8.38 -5.79
C VAL A 123 28.69 -7.53 -7.05
N PRO A 124 28.55 -6.21 -6.95
CA PRO A 124 29.06 -5.32 -7.97
C PRO A 124 30.58 -5.50 -8.10
N ARG A 125 31.08 -5.51 -9.34
CA ARG A 125 32.51 -5.65 -9.66
C ARG A 125 33.30 -4.40 -9.28
N ASP A 126 32.65 -3.25 -9.38
CA ASP A 126 33.24 -1.96 -9.05
C ASP A 126 32.91 -1.62 -7.60
N ASN A 127 33.93 -1.29 -6.78
CA ASN A 127 33.76 -0.81 -5.39
C ASN A 127 32.94 0.49 -5.26
N LYS A 128 32.42 1.00 -6.37
CA LYS A 128 31.51 2.13 -6.47
C LYS A 128 30.09 1.77 -6.04
N TYR A 129 29.68 0.51 -6.17
CA TYR A 129 28.30 0.10 -5.87
C TYR A 129 28.26 -0.99 -4.81
N SER A 130 27.16 -1.05 -4.05
CA SER A 130 26.87 -2.09 -3.08
C SER A 130 25.45 -2.59 -3.25
N MET A 131 25.26 -3.91 -3.12
CA MET A 131 23.96 -4.56 -3.15
C MET A 131 23.97 -5.78 -2.24
N TRP A 132 22.89 -5.94 -1.49
CA TRP A 132 22.60 -7.17 -0.76
C TRP A 132 21.34 -7.79 -1.36
N THR A 133 21.42 -9.08 -1.65
CA THR A 133 20.32 -9.83 -2.26
C THR A 133 20.50 -11.30 -1.91
N ASN A 134 19.39 -11.99 -1.72
CA ASN A 134 19.39 -13.44 -1.61
C ASN A 134 19.43 -14.04 -3.01
N LEU A 135 20.24 -15.08 -3.21
CA LEU A 135 20.28 -15.78 -4.49
C LEU A 135 19.37 -17.00 -4.46
N ILE A 136 18.45 -17.07 -5.41
CA ILE A 136 17.55 -18.20 -5.61
C ILE A 136 17.75 -18.77 -7.02
N ALA A 137 18.11 -20.04 -7.10
CA ALA A 137 18.12 -20.76 -8.35
C ALA A 137 16.70 -21.26 -8.66
N ILE A 138 16.15 -20.95 -9.84
CA ILE A 138 14.80 -21.36 -10.24
C ILE A 138 14.81 -22.12 -11.58
N ASP A 139 13.77 -22.94 -11.80
CA ASP A 139 13.59 -23.57 -13.11
C ASP A 139 13.02 -22.58 -14.13
N MET A 140 13.83 -22.23 -15.11
CA MET A 140 13.46 -21.30 -16.17
C MET A 140 12.85 -22.00 -17.40
N LYS A 141 12.79 -23.34 -17.45
CA LYS A 141 12.45 -24.08 -18.68
C LYS A 141 11.10 -23.68 -19.28
N ASN A 142 10.08 -23.47 -18.45
CA ASN A 142 8.72 -23.20 -18.90
C ASN A 142 8.26 -21.76 -18.70
N LEU A 143 9.12 -20.88 -18.19
CA LEU A 143 8.77 -19.47 -17.95
C LEU A 143 8.95 -18.63 -19.21
N THR A 144 7.98 -17.75 -19.44
CA THR A 144 7.95 -16.74 -20.51
C THR A 144 7.87 -15.32 -19.93
N GLN A 145 8.08 -14.30 -20.76
CA GLN A 145 7.95 -12.88 -20.34
C GLN A 145 6.53 -12.52 -19.89
N SER A 146 5.52 -13.30 -20.28
CA SER A 146 4.16 -13.13 -19.78
C SER A 146 4.01 -13.64 -18.35
N ASP A 147 4.84 -14.58 -17.91
CA ASP A 147 4.80 -15.16 -16.56
C ASP A 147 5.65 -14.34 -15.58
N LEU A 148 6.70 -13.67 -16.09
CA LEU A 148 7.61 -12.83 -15.32
C LEU A 148 7.68 -11.43 -15.96
N PRO A 149 6.84 -10.48 -15.50
CA PRO A 149 6.90 -9.12 -16.00
C PRO A 149 8.25 -8.48 -15.63
N MET A 150 8.85 -7.77 -16.59
CA MET A 150 10.17 -7.15 -16.44
C MET A 150 10.04 -5.63 -16.39
N LYS A 151 10.72 -4.98 -15.44
CA LYS A 151 10.89 -3.53 -15.38
C LYS A 151 11.96 -3.08 -16.39
N GLU A 152 13.06 -3.84 -16.43
CA GLU A 152 14.21 -3.59 -17.31
C GLU A 152 14.74 -4.90 -17.89
N GLY A 153 15.29 -4.86 -19.10
CA GLY A 153 15.96 -6.02 -19.70
C GLY A 153 15.02 -7.15 -20.10
N GLN A 154 15.52 -8.38 -20.04
CA GLN A 154 14.83 -9.59 -20.49
C GLN A 154 15.03 -10.73 -19.50
N ILE A 155 14.17 -11.76 -19.58
CA ILE A 155 14.36 -12.99 -18.81
C ILE A 155 15.71 -13.61 -19.20
N ILE A 156 16.36 -14.21 -18.20
CA ILE A 156 17.62 -14.94 -18.35
C ILE A 156 17.56 -15.92 -19.53
N ASN A 157 18.61 -15.89 -20.35
CA ASN A 157 18.87 -16.88 -21.37
C ASN A 157 19.19 -18.23 -20.73
N LYS A 158 18.30 -19.20 -20.97
CA LYS A 158 18.28 -20.53 -20.36
C LYS A 158 19.57 -21.35 -20.53
N SER A 159 20.46 -20.97 -21.46
CA SER A 159 21.68 -21.71 -21.80
C SER A 159 22.99 -21.03 -21.36
N ARG A 160 22.92 -19.80 -20.83
CA ARG A 160 24.12 -19.03 -20.46
C ARG A 160 24.35 -19.11 -18.95
N ILE A 161 25.58 -19.46 -18.58
CA ILE A 161 26.03 -19.50 -17.19
C ILE A 161 26.40 -18.07 -16.75
N GLY A 162 25.98 -17.68 -15.55
CA GLY A 162 26.29 -16.37 -14.98
C GLY A 162 25.31 -15.28 -15.38
N GLU A 163 24.17 -15.62 -15.98
CA GLU A 163 23.08 -14.65 -16.14
C GLU A 163 22.24 -14.58 -14.86
N VAL A 164 21.96 -13.36 -14.41
CA VAL A 164 21.20 -13.08 -13.19
C VAL A 164 20.04 -12.14 -13.50
N MET A 165 18.89 -12.38 -12.87
CA MET A 165 17.73 -11.51 -12.91
C MET A 165 17.50 -10.94 -11.52
N LEU A 166 17.36 -9.64 -11.41
CA LEU A 166 17.10 -9.01 -10.11
C LEU A 166 15.58 -8.99 -9.87
N GLY A 167 15.15 -9.25 -8.64
CA GLY A 167 13.80 -8.95 -8.17
C GLY A 167 13.48 -7.45 -8.17
N SER A 168 12.19 -7.14 -8.12
CA SER A 168 11.63 -5.78 -8.25
C SER A 168 12.08 -4.79 -7.17
N MET A 169 12.44 -5.29 -5.98
CA MET A 169 12.81 -4.49 -4.80
C MET A 169 14.27 -4.70 -4.37
N ASN A 170 15.16 -5.02 -5.32
CA ASN A 170 16.60 -5.04 -5.03
C ASN A 170 17.16 -3.62 -4.96
N PHE A 171 17.70 -3.26 -3.80
CA PHE A 171 18.31 -1.96 -3.61
C PHE A 171 19.79 -1.97 -3.99
N ILE A 172 20.12 -1.24 -5.04
CA ILE A 172 21.50 -0.97 -5.44
C ILE A 172 21.86 0.43 -4.97
N TYR A 173 22.98 0.54 -4.25
CA TYR A 173 23.45 1.80 -3.73
C TYR A 173 24.82 2.18 -4.32
N GLU A 174 25.02 3.46 -4.59
CA GLU A 174 26.32 4.06 -4.85
C GLU A 174 27.03 4.36 -3.51
N VAL A 175 28.29 3.98 -3.42
CA VAL A 175 29.14 4.08 -2.22
C VAL A 175 29.81 5.46 -2.22
N GLY A 176 29.28 6.38 -1.41
CA GLY A 176 29.71 7.77 -1.30
C GLY A 176 30.72 8.06 -0.18
N GLY A 177 31.81 7.30 -0.06
CA GLY A 177 32.83 7.49 0.98
C GLY A 177 32.92 6.36 2.01
N SER A 178 33.68 6.56 3.10
CA SER A 178 33.93 5.50 4.10
C SER A 178 32.75 5.34 5.07
N GLY A 179 31.84 4.42 4.77
CA GLY A 179 30.81 3.93 5.71
C GLY A 179 29.43 3.73 5.09
N TYR A 180 28.64 2.82 5.69
CA TYR A 180 27.26 2.50 5.29
C TYR A 180 26.29 3.70 5.29
N SER A 181 26.60 4.76 6.05
CA SER A 181 25.81 5.99 6.12
C SER A 181 25.91 6.89 4.88
N SER A 182 26.74 6.53 3.90
CA SER A 182 26.95 7.30 2.67
C SER A 182 26.31 6.70 1.42
N LEU A 183 25.56 5.60 1.59
CA LEU A 183 24.87 4.92 0.50
C LEU A 183 23.74 5.79 -0.05
N LYS A 184 23.76 6.04 -1.36
CA LYS A 184 22.65 6.69 -2.10
C LYS A 184 22.11 5.73 -3.13
N GLU A 185 20.81 5.76 -3.40
CA GLU A 185 20.20 4.90 -4.41
C GLU A 185 20.85 5.13 -5.79
N ALA A 186 21.21 4.05 -6.47
CA ALA A 186 21.89 4.13 -7.76
C ALA A 186 20.92 4.61 -8.84
N GLN A 187 21.28 5.71 -9.51
CA GLN A 187 20.52 6.22 -10.67
C GLN A 187 20.83 5.47 -11.98
N THR A 188 21.87 4.62 -11.97
CA THR A 188 22.30 3.86 -13.15
C THR A 188 21.44 2.60 -13.28
N PRO A 189 20.92 2.26 -14.48
CA PRO A 189 20.20 1.02 -14.69
C PRO A 189 21.00 -0.19 -14.21
N ALA A 190 20.33 -1.14 -13.58
CA ALA A 190 21.01 -2.28 -12.98
C ALA A 190 21.70 -3.16 -14.04
N THR A 191 21.17 -3.17 -15.27
CA THR A 191 21.75 -3.92 -16.41
C THR A 191 23.12 -3.41 -16.85
N ASP A 192 23.43 -2.14 -16.57
CA ASP A 192 24.69 -1.51 -16.98
C ASP A 192 25.81 -1.69 -15.95
N ILE A 193 25.45 -2.12 -14.73
CA ILE A 193 26.41 -2.38 -13.66
C ILE A 193 27.00 -3.78 -13.86
N ARG A 194 28.33 -3.88 -13.77
CA ARG A 194 29.01 -5.19 -13.84
C ARG A 194 28.91 -5.88 -12.50
N PHE A 195 28.48 -7.13 -12.50
CA PHE A 195 28.43 -7.95 -11.30
C PHE A 195 29.34 -9.18 -11.42
N GLU A 196 29.72 -9.71 -10.28
CA GLU A 196 30.38 -11.01 -10.15
C GLU A 196 29.63 -11.85 -9.12
N LEU A 197 29.46 -13.13 -9.42
CA LEU A 197 29.00 -14.12 -8.46
C LEU A 197 30.22 -14.61 -7.71
N LEU A 198 30.35 -14.20 -6.45
CA LEU A 198 31.39 -14.66 -5.54
C LEU A 198 30.94 -15.92 -4.82
N VAL A 199 31.81 -16.92 -4.76
CA VAL A 199 31.64 -18.17 -4.02
C VAL A 199 32.68 -18.22 -2.90
N GLY A 200 32.25 -18.46 -1.66
CA GLY A 200 33.08 -18.45 -0.46
C GLY A 200 32.87 -17.22 0.43
N SER A 201 33.80 -16.96 1.37
CA SER A 201 33.69 -15.82 2.30
C SER A 201 33.71 -14.48 1.56
N ARG A 202 32.68 -13.66 1.75
CA ARG A 202 32.64 -12.28 1.23
C ARG A 202 33.83 -11.51 1.82
N PRO A 203 34.70 -10.88 1.02
CA PRO A 203 35.72 -10.00 1.60
C PRO A 203 35.00 -8.84 2.31
N GLU A 204 35.36 -8.56 3.57
CA GLU A 204 34.90 -7.34 4.22
C GLU A 204 35.39 -6.13 3.39
N PRO A 205 34.57 -5.08 3.20
CA PRO A 205 35.00 -3.86 2.53
C PRO A 205 36.29 -3.32 3.19
N GLY A 206 37.43 -3.41 2.50
CA GLY A 206 38.73 -2.94 2.99
C GLY A 206 39.65 -3.99 3.62
N SER A 207 39.27 -5.27 3.69
CA SER A 207 40.16 -6.34 4.18
C SER A 207 41.03 -6.92 3.05
N VAL A 208 42.28 -6.46 2.96
CA VAL A 208 43.33 -7.15 2.20
C VAL A 208 43.88 -8.26 3.09
N VAL A 209 43.36 -9.48 2.96
CA VAL A 209 44.01 -10.66 3.54
C VAL A 209 44.87 -11.31 2.47
N ILE A 210 46.18 -11.15 2.59
CA ILE A 210 47.17 -11.86 1.78
C ILE A 210 47.26 -13.29 2.32
N SER A 211 46.55 -14.23 1.69
CA SER A 211 46.77 -15.67 1.86
C SER A 211 47.01 -16.30 0.49
N ASN A 212 48.05 -17.13 0.37
CA ASN A 212 48.55 -17.71 -0.89
C ASN A 212 47.69 -18.87 -1.45
N LYS A 213 46.38 -18.87 -1.22
CA LYS A 213 45.40 -19.78 -1.84
C LYS A 213 44.15 -18.97 -2.24
N PRO A 214 43.50 -19.26 -3.39
CA PRO A 214 42.32 -18.51 -3.82
C PRO A 214 41.23 -18.65 -2.75
N THR A 215 40.97 -17.57 -2.03
CA THR A 215 40.06 -17.54 -0.86
C THR A 215 38.59 -17.45 -1.29
N TYR A 216 38.35 -17.34 -2.60
CA TYR A 216 37.04 -17.19 -3.25
C TYR A 216 37.15 -17.59 -4.72
N GLY A 217 36.04 -18.09 -5.28
CA GLY A 217 35.87 -18.30 -6.71
C GLY A 217 34.90 -17.27 -7.29
N THR A 218 35.12 -16.83 -8.53
CA THR A 218 34.23 -15.88 -9.20
C THR A 218 33.69 -16.43 -10.51
N ILE A 219 32.42 -16.15 -10.79
CA ILE A 219 31.84 -16.24 -12.12
C ILE A 219 31.43 -14.83 -12.53
N GLN A 220 31.87 -14.39 -13.71
CA GLN A 220 31.39 -13.12 -14.27
C GLN A 220 29.88 -13.20 -14.47
N SER A 221 29.18 -12.20 -13.92
CA SER A 221 27.74 -12.16 -13.96
C SER A 221 27.27 -11.05 -14.88
N ASN A 222 26.28 -11.35 -15.72
CA ASN A 222 25.55 -10.36 -16.50
C ASN A 222 24.12 -10.28 -15.95
N VAL A 223 23.68 -9.07 -15.59
CA VAL A 223 22.29 -8.85 -15.22
C VAL A 223 21.47 -8.80 -16.50
N SER A 224 20.65 -9.83 -16.72
CA SER A 224 19.80 -9.96 -17.90
C SER A 224 18.59 -9.03 -17.83
N GLY A 225 18.11 -8.73 -16.61
CA GLY A 225 17.02 -7.79 -16.38
C GLY A 225 16.59 -7.69 -14.92
N VAL A 226 15.64 -6.80 -14.68
CA VAL A 226 15.01 -6.53 -13.38
C VAL A 226 13.52 -6.84 -13.50
N LEU A 227 12.97 -7.61 -12.57
CA LEU A 227 11.54 -7.90 -12.49
C LEU A 227 10.74 -6.63 -12.24
N ALA A 228 9.55 -6.54 -12.83
CA ALA A 228 8.55 -5.56 -12.45
C ALA A 228 7.83 -5.98 -11.17
N GLY A 229 7.21 -5.00 -10.50
CA GLY A 229 6.21 -5.30 -9.48
C GLY A 229 5.13 -6.23 -10.04
N GLY A 230 4.63 -7.13 -9.21
CA GLY A 230 3.59 -8.10 -9.54
C GLY A 230 4.12 -9.42 -10.09
N ALA A 231 5.45 -9.56 -10.26
CA ALA A 231 6.04 -10.84 -10.64
C ALA A 231 5.78 -11.90 -9.55
N PRO A 232 5.43 -13.15 -9.89
CA PRO A 232 5.09 -14.21 -8.94
C PRO A 232 6.34 -14.83 -8.29
N LEU A 233 7.23 -13.98 -7.79
CA LEU A 233 8.53 -14.30 -7.22
C LEU A 233 8.81 -13.34 -6.05
N ASP A 234 9.65 -13.75 -5.11
CA ASP A 234 10.12 -12.87 -4.04
C ASP A 234 10.84 -11.64 -4.61
N SER A 235 10.40 -10.47 -4.18
CA SER A 235 10.77 -9.19 -4.77
C SER A 235 12.17 -8.71 -4.34
N PHE A 236 12.67 -9.18 -3.19
CA PHE A 236 13.98 -8.82 -2.65
C PHE A 236 15.11 -9.78 -3.05
N SER A 237 14.76 -10.88 -3.71
CA SER A 237 15.71 -11.90 -4.12
C SER A 237 16.19 -11.66 -5.56
N SER A 238 17.34 -12.23 -5.88
CA SER A 238 17.90 -12.30 -7.23
C SER A 238 17.91 -13.74 -7.70
N TYR A 239 17.63 -13.93 -8.99
CA TYR A 239 17.31 -15.21 -9.58
C TYR A 239 18.38 -15.66 -10.56
N ILE A 240 18.76 -16.93 -10.49
CA ILE A 240 19.69 -17.57 -11.43
C ILE A 240 19.11 -18.87 -11.96
N SER A 241 19.69 -19.38 -13.05
CA SER A 241 19.34 -20.70 -13.56
C SER A 241 19.96 -21.81 -12.71
N PHE A 242 19.31 -22.98 -12.63
CA PHE A 242 19.91 -24.18 -12.02
C PHE A 242 21.24 -24.58 -12.68
N GLN A 243 21.46 -24.25 -13.95
CA GLN A 243 22.74 -24.48 -14.60
C GLN A 243 23.85 -23.61 -14.00
N THR A 244 23.55 -22.35 -13.67
CA THR A 244 24.48 -21.44 -13.00
C THR A 244 24.74 -21.88 -11.56
N GLU A 245 23.70 -22.29 -10.82
CA GLU A 245 23.84 -22.87 -9.49
C GLU A 245 24.80 -24.07 -9.50
N GLN A 246 24.62 -25.02 -10.43
CA GLN A 246 25.51 -26.18 -10.55
C GLN A 246 26.96 -25.78 -10.84
N ALA A 247 27.18 -24.74 -11.66
CA ALA A 247 28.52 -24.21 -11.89
C ALA A 247 29.13 -23.62 -10.60
N LEU A 248 28.36 -22.84 -9.83
CA LEU A 248 28.78 -22.28 -8.55
C LEU A 248 29.08 -23.38 -7.52
N LEU A 249 28.24 -24.41 -7.43
CA LEU A 249 28.44 -25.54 -6.52
C LEU A 249 29.73 -26.30 -6.85
N ASN A 250 30.01 -26.52 -8.13
CA ASN A 250 31.26 -27.15 -8.57
C ASN A 250 32.49 -26.32 -8.20
N ILE A 251 32.38 -24.99 -8.23
CA ILE A 251 33.44 -24.09 -7.76
C ILE A 251 33.55 -24.17 -6.24
N ASN A 252 32.44 -24.11 -5.51
CA ASN A 252 32.41 -24.19 -4.05
C ASN A 252 33.07 -25.47 -3.53
N ASN A 253 32.75 -26.62 -4.14
CA ASN A 253 33.33 -27.91 -3.78
C ASN A 253 34.82 -28.04 -4.10
N ARG A 254 35.38 -27.17 -4.96
CA ARG A 254 36.82 -27.09 -5.24
C ARG A 254 37.56 -26.14 -4.29
N ILE A 255 36.83 -25.29 -3.57
CA ILE A 255 37.37 -24.35 -2.59
C ILE A 255 37.43 -25.07 -1.24
N ASP A 256 38.63 -25.43 -0.83
CA ASP A 256 38.88 -26.12 0.44
C ASP A 256 38.99 -25.08 1.57
N SER A 257 37.84 -24.54 2.01
CA SER A 257 37.77 -23.51 3.06
C SER A 257 37.29 -24.10 4.40
N PRO A 258 38.10 -24.03 5.48
CA PRO A 258 37.71 -24.47 6.83
C PRO A 258 36.73 -23.53 7.55
N GLN A 259 36.28 -22.45 6.89
CA GLN A 259 35.33 -21.47 7.42
C GLN A 259 34.25 -21.17 6.36
N ASN A 260 33.34 -22.12 6.15
CA ASN A 260 32.06 -21.85 5.48
C ASN A 260 31.10 -21.08 6.41
N GLU A 261 31.61 -20.11 7.16
CA GLU A 261 30.80 -19.21 7.97
C GLU A 261 30.51 -17.97 7.13
N PHE A 262 29.73 -18.17 6.07
CA PHE A 262 28.81 -17.12 5.71
C PHE A 262 27.77 -17.12 6.83
N MET A 263 27.99 -16.30 7.87
CA MET A 263 26.97 -16.00 8.87
C MET A 263 25.92 -15.13 8.18
N ASP A 264 25.09 -15.80 7.41
CA ASP A 264 23.75 -15.30 7.12
C ASP A 264 23.02 -15.21 8.49
N PRO A 265 22.48 -14.04 8.89
CA PRO A 265 21.70 -13.91 10.12
C PRO A 265 20.49 -14.85 10.17
N PHE A 266 20.15 -15.53 9.07
CA PHE A 266 19.06 -16.51 8.98
C PHE A 266 19.51 -17.98 9.04
N THR A 267 20.81 -18.28 9.14
CA THR A 267 21.30 -19.67 9.12
C THR A 267 21.73 -20.14 10.52
N GLU A 268 20.76 -20.58 11.33
CA GLU A 268 21.06 -21.45 12.46
C GLU A 268 21.01 -22.92 11.99
N ASN A 269 22.18 -23.58 11.99
CA ASN A 269 22.34 -25.04 12.10
C ASN A 269 21.87 -25.96 10.94
N GLU A 270 22.31 -25.75 9.70
CA GLU A 270 22.39 -26.88 8.75
C GLU A 270 23.84 -27.23 8.39
N LYS A 271 24.31 -28.35 8.93
CA LYS A 271 25.56 -28.99 8.51
C LYS A 271 25.43 -29.36 7.03
N THR A 272 26.36 -28.84 6.25
CA THR A 272 26.51 -29.02 4.81
C THR A 272 26.61 -30.49 4.41
N ASN A 273 25.50 -31.08 3.96
CA ASN A 273 25.52 -32.36 3.24
C ASN A 273 26.08 -32.13 1.84
N THR A 274 27.39 -32.34 1.73
CA THR A 274 28.15 -32.50 0.49
C THR A 274 27.70 -33.79 -0.22
N SER A 275 26.64 -33.73 -1.01
CA SER A 275 26.30 -34.81 -1.93
C SER A 275 25.76 -34.31 -3.27
N THR A 276 26.23 -34.99 -4.30
CA THR A 276 25.97 -34.87 -5.72
C THR A 276 24.47 -34.84 -6.04
N GLN A 277 24.02 -33.78 -6.73
CA GLN A 277 22.64 -33.53 -7.18
C GLN A 277 21.57 -33.41 -6.06
N ARG A 278 21.49 -32.23 -5.42
CA ARG A 278 20.24 -31.81 -4.74
C ARG A 278 19.08 -31.92 -5.74
N LYS A 279 18.11 -32.80 -5.48
CA LYS A 279 16.84 -32.91 -6.22
C LYS A 279 15.66 -32.31 -5.45
N ASP A 280 15.91 -31.89 -4.22
CA ASP A 280 14.93 -31.27 -3.34
C ASP A 280 14.95 -29.75 -3.57
N TYR A 281 13.79 -29.11 -3.39
CA TYR A 281 13.61 -27.67 -3.47
C TYR A 281 13.49 -27.08 -2.07
N ASP A 282 13.97 -25.85 -1.90
CA ASP A 282 13.91 -25.15 -0.62
C ASP A 282 12.63 -24.28 -0.52
N VAL A 283 12.09 -23.86 -1.67
CA VAL A 283 10.91 -23.01 -1.79
C VAL A 283 10.15 -23.30 -3.09
N LEU A 284 8.83 -23.13 -3.06
CA LEU A 284 7.96 -23.11 -4.23
C LEU A 284 7.13 -21.82 -4.20
N PHE A 285 7.26 -21.01 -5.25
CA PHE A 285 6.42 -19.84 -5.46
C PHE A 285 5.17 -20.26 -6.21
N VAL A 286 4.01 -20.07 -5.60
CA VAL A 286 2.70 -20.44 -6.13
C VAL A 286 1.89 -19.18 -6.36
N GLN A 287 1.51 -18.92 -7.60
CA GLN A 287 0.59 -17.86 -7.96
C GLN A 287 -0.82 -18.41 -8.01
N ALA A 288 -1.70 -17.94 -7.14
CA ALA A 288 -3.12 -18.29 -7.17
C ALA A 288 -3.85 -17.57 -8.31
N THR A 289 -4.96 -18.14 -8.79
CA THR A 289 -5.83 -17.54 -9.81
C THR A 289 -6.50 -16.25 -9.34
N ASP A 290 -6.84 -16.17 -8.06
CA ASP A 290 -7.59 -15.09 -7.45
C ASP A 290 -7.34 -15.04 -5.94
N VAL A 291 -7.76 -13.94 -5.31
CA VAL A 291 -7.57 -13.65 -3.88
C VAL A 291 -8.30 -14.65 -2.99
N ASP A 292 -9.47 -15.16 -3.38
CA ASP A 292 -10.25 -16.10 -2.57
C ASP A 292 -9.56 -17.48 -2.56
N SER A 293 -9.07 -17.91 -3.72
CA SER A 293 -8.26 -19.12 -3.89
C SER A 293 -7.00 -19.15 -3.02
N VAL A 294 -6.40 -17.99 -2.70
CA VAL A 294 -5.22 -17.91 -1.82
C VAL A 294 -5.52 -18.50 -0.44
N LYS A 295 -6.68 -18.17 0.14
CA LYS A 295 -7.02 -18.61 1.50
C LYS A 295 -7.24 -20.13 1.52
N GLU A 296 -7.98 -20.65 0.54
CA GLU A 296 -8.22 -22.08 0.43
C GLU A 296 -6.93 -22.87 0.16
N LEU A 297 -6.08 -22.39 -0.75
CA LEU A 297 -4.80 -23.01 -1.04
C LEU A 297 -3.89 -23.00 0.18
N LYS A 298 -3.83 -21.88 0.91
CA LYS A 298 -3.05 -21.77 2.14
C LYS A 298 -3.47 -22.80 3.18
N THR A 299 -4.77 -22.93 3.44
CA THR A 299 -5.30 -23.95 4.37
C THR A 299 -5.00 -25.36 3.88
N TYR A 300 -5.25 -25.64 2.60
CA TYR A 300 -5.02 -26.97 2.02
C TYR A 300 -3.54 -27.38 2.07
N LEU A 301 -2.63 -26.50 1.64
CA LEU A 301 -1.19 -26.76 1.61
C LEU A 301 -0.60 -26.91 3.03
N THR A 302 -1.12 -26.15 3.99
CA THR A 302 -0.69 -26.23 5.40
C THR A 302 -1.24 -27.46 6.11
N ASP A 303 -2.55 -27.68 6.09
CA ASP A 303 -3.20 -28.67 6.96
C ASP A 303 -3.19 -30.09 6.37
N GLU A 304 -3.36 -30.23 5.05
CA GLU A 304 -3.42 -31.54 4.38
C GLU A 304 -2.05 -32.02 3.92
N LEU A 305 -1.25 -31.10 3.36
CA LEU A 305 0.07 -31.42 2.80
C LEU A 305 1.24 -31.17 3.75
N GLY A 306 1.03 -30.44 4.86
CA GLY A 306 2.03 -30.28 5.90
C GLY A 306 3.18 -29.35 5.56
N PHE A 307 3.01 -28.47 4.56
CA PHE A 307 4.00 -27.47 4.20
C PHE A 307 3.84 -26.20 5.03
N GLN A 308 4.90 -25.42 5.15
CA GLN A 308 4.82 -24.06 5.64
C GLN A 308 4.41 -23.15 4.49
N VAL A 309 3.36 -22.35 4.70
CA VAL A 309 2.85 -21.43 3.67
C VAL A 309 2.83 -20.02 4.22
N SER A 310 3.53 -19.12 3.55
CA SER A 310 3.47 -17.69 3.79
C SER A 310 3.01 -16.97 2.52
N GLY A 311 2.44 -15.78 2.67
CA GLY A 311 2.01 -14.98 1.53
C GLY A 311 1.69 -13.56 1.95
N ASN A 312 1.51 -12.68 0.97
CA ASN A 312 1.27 -11.27 1.22
C ASN A 312 -0.14 -11.02 1.81
N MET A 313 -1.08 -11.97 1.67
CA MET A 313 -2.46 -11.87 2.15
C MET A 313 -2.56 -11.59 3.66
N ASP A 314 -1.70 -12.21 4.48
CA ASP A 314 -1.74 -12.00 5.93
C ASP A 314 -1.36 -10.57 6.32
N MET A 315 -0.42 -9.99 5.56
CA MET A 315 -0.04 -8.59 5.70
C MET A 315 -1.18 -7.67 5.25
N VAL A 316 -1.85 -8.00 4.13
CA VAL A 316 -3.03 -7.27 3.66
C VAL A 316 -4.13 -7.26 4.72
N GLU A 317 -4.48 -8.42 5.27
CA GLU A 317 -5.53 -8.55 6.29
C GLU A 317 -5.18 -7.77 7.56
N SER A 318 -3.94 -7.90 8.05
CA SER A 318 -3.47 -7.14 9.22
C SER A 318 -3.55 -5.63 8.99
N PHE A 319 -3.13 -5.16 7.82
CA PHE A 319 -3.20 -3.75 7.46
C PHE A 319 -4.64 -3.25 7.31
N GLN A 320 -5.51 -4.03 6.67
CA GLN A 320 -6.94 -3.70 6.54
C GLN A 320 -7.61 -3.60 7.90
N GLN A 321 -7.29 -4.48 8.85
CA GLN A 321 -7.81 -4.39 10.22
C GLN A 321 -7.35 -3.10 10.91
N GLN A 322 -6.07 -2.74 10.82
CA GLN A 322 -5.55 -1.50 11.39
C GLN A 322 -6.19 -0.26 10.74
N THR A 323 -6.28 -0.22 9.41
CA THR A 323 -6.93 0.86 8.66
C THR A 323 -8.41 0.99 9.03
N THR A 324 -9.12 -0.13 9.19
CA THR A 324 -10.53 -0.13 9.62
C THR A 324 -10.69 0.49 11.01
N VAL A 325 -9.81 0.16 11.97
CA VAL A 325 -9.86 0.77 13.31
C VAL A 325 -9.61 2.28 13.23
N ILE A 326 -8.63 2.73 12.45
CA ILE A 326 -8.37 4.16 12.21
C ILE A 326 -9.61 4.84 11.61
N GLN A 327 -10.25 4.20 10.63
CA GLN A 327 -11.48 4.71 10.01
C GLN A 327 -12.62 4.88 11.03
N TRP A 328 -12.83 3.91 11.92
CA TRP A 328 -13.88 4.03 12.94
C TRP A 328 -13.62 5.16 13.94
N VAL A 329 -12.38 5.31 14.39
CA VAL A 329 -11.99 6.37 15.33
C VAL A 329 -12.17 7.75 14.70
N LEU A 330 -11.59 7.96 13.52
CA LEU A 330 -11.69 9.24 12.82
C LEU A 330 -13.12 9.52 12.35
N GLY A 331 -13.85 8.48 11.94
CA GLY A 331 -15.25 8.57 11.53
C GLY A 331 -16.16 8.96 12.68
N GLY A 332 -15.87 8.48 13.90
CA GLY A 332 -16.52 8.92 15.13
C GLY A 332 -16.29 10.41 15.41
N ILE A 333 -15.04 10.89 15.29
CA ILE A 333 -14.70 12.31 15.46
C ILE A 333 -15.43 13.17 14.41
N GLY A 334 -15.39 12.75 13.14
CA GLY A 334 -16.11 13.42 12.06
C GLY A 334 -17.62 13.48 12.30
N SER A 335 -18.22 12.38 12.77
CA SER A 335 -19.64 12.31 13.12
C SER A 335 -20.03 13.30 14.22
N ILE A 336 -19.21 13.43 15.26
CA ILE A 336 -19.43 14.42 16.33
C ILE A 336 -19.36 15.85 15.76
N ALA A 337 -18.37 16.14 14.91
CA ALA A 337 -18.23 17.45 14.28
C ALA A 337 -19.44 17.82 13.40
N LEU A 338 -20.02 16.84 12.69
CA LEU A 338 -21.26 17.02 11.94
C LEU A 338 -22.47 17.28 12.84
N LEU A 339 -22.59 16.58 13.97
CA LEU A 339 -23.67 16.81 14.92
C LEU A 339 -23.61 18.22 15.49
N VAL A 340 -22.42 18.67 15.88
CA VAL A 340 -22.19 20.06 16.32
C VAL A 340 -22.57 21.05 15.22
N SER A 341 -22.22 20.74 13.97
CA SER A 341 -22.61 21.55 12.81
C SER A 341 -24.13 21.61 12.62
N ALA A 342 -24.82 20.47 12.69
CA ALA A 342 -26.27 20.40 12.55
C ALA A 342 -27.01 21.20 13.64
N ILE A 343 -26.53 21.13 14.90
CA ILE A 343 -27.05 21.93 16.01
C ILE A 343 -26.82 23.42 15.72
N GLY A 344 -25.63 23.80 15.26
CA GLY A 344 -25.27 25.17 14.88
C GLY A 344 -26.17 25.73 13.77
N ILE A 345 -26.43 24.95 12.72
CA ILE A 345 -27.37 25.31 11.65
C ILE A 345 -28.77 25.50 12.21
N THR A 346 -29.24 24.55 13.02
CA THR A 346 -30.58 24.59 13.63
C THR A 346 -30.77 25.86 14.45
N ASN A 347 -29.81 26.19 15.32
CA ASN A 347 -29.87 27.38 16.17
C ASN A 347 -29.90 28.67 15.34
N THR A 348 -29.05 28.72 14.31
CA THR A 348 -28.98 29.85 13.38
C THR A 348 -30.30 30.06 12.65
N MET A 349 -30.91 28.97 12.16
CA MET A 349 -32.17 28.98 11.45
C MET A 349 -33.35 29.32 12.34
N LEU A 350 -33.41 28.82 13.58
CA LEU A 350 -34.43 29.20 14.54
C LEU A 350 -34.39 30.71 14.80
N MET A 351 -33.21 31.25 15.13
CA MET A 351 -33.07 32.68 15.40
C MET A 351 -33.44 33.53 14.19
N SER A 352 -33.03 33.11 12.99
CA SER A 352 -33.42 33.71 11.71
C SER A 352 -34.95 33.84 11.55
N ILE A 353 -35.70 32.81 11.93
CA ILE A 353 -37.17 32.81 11.90
C ILE A 353 -37.74 33.80 12.93
N TYR A 354 -37.21 33.81 14.15
CA TYR A 354 -37.66 34.71 15.22
C TYR A 354 -37.45 36.18 14.87
N GLU A 355 -36.35 36.49 14.19
CA GLU A 355 -36.03 37.87 13.78
C GLU A 355 -36.82 38.33 12.54
N ARG A 356 -37.34 37.39 11.74
CA ARG A 356 -38.10 37.66 10.51
C ARG A 356 -39.58 37.28 10.63
N LYS A 357 -40.11 37.14 11.84
CA LYS A 357 -41.53 36.78 12.07
C LYS A 357 -42.48 37.66 11.26
N LYS A 358 -42.31 38.98 11.32
CA LYS A 358 -43.16 39.95 10.61
C LYS A 358 -43.10 39.78 9.09
N GLU A 359 -41.92 39.52 8.53
CA GLU A 359 -41.75 39.22 7.10
C GLU A 359 -42.51 37.94 6.70
N ILE A 360 -42.44 36.88 7.52
CA ILE A 360 -43.17 35.62 7.30
C ILE A 360 -44.69 35.83 7.37
N GLY A 361 -45.16 36.64 8.33
CA GLY A 361 -46.57 37.00 8.47
C GLY A 361 -47.11 37.73 7.25
N VAL A 362 -46.39 38.74 6.77
CA VAL A 362 -46.75 39.49 5.56
C VAL A 362 -46.78 38.59 4.32
N MET A 363 -45.80 37.71 4.13
CA MET A 363 -45.82 36.75 3.02
C MET A 363 -47.07 35.88 3.02
N LYS A 364 -47.54 35.41 4.19
CA LYS A 364 -48.76 34.62 4.31
C LYS A 364 -50.01 35.41 3.93
N VAL A 365 -50.10 36.67 4.35
CA VAL A 365 -51.26 37.53 4.04
C VAL A 365 -51.33 37.88 2.55
N ILE A 366 -50.17 38.06 1.89
CA ILE A 366 -50.09 38.32 0.43
C ILE A 366 -50.36 37.03 -0.39
N GLY A 367 -50.52 35.87 0.25
CA GLY A 367 -50.92 34.62 -0.40
C GLY A 367 -49.78 33.63 -0.66
N ALA A 368 -48.62 33.76 -0.02
CA ALA A 368 -47.57 32.75 -0.12
C ALA A 368 -48.02 31.42 0.48
N SER A 369 -47.89 30.33 -0.28
CA SER A 369 -48.25 29.00 0.21
C SER A 369 -47.34 28.55 1.36
N VAL A 370 -47.88 27.72 2.25
CA VAL A 370 -47.12 27.11 3.36
C VAL A 370 -45.92 26.32 2.84
N GLY A 371 -46.07 25.67 1.68
CA GLY A 371 -44.99 24.98 0.98
C GLY A 371 -43.87 25.92 0.53
N ASN A 372 -44.20 27.08 -0.03
CA ASN A 372 -43.18 28.06 -0.46
C ASN A 372 -42.37 28.59 0.73
N ILE A 373 -43.00 28.83 1.87
CA ILE A 373 -42.32 29.27 3.10
C ILE A 373 -41.39 28.15 3.59
N ARG A 374 -41.85 26.90 3.60
CA ARG A 374 -41.01 25.75 3.98
C ARG A 374 -39.80 25.61 3.06
N SER A 375 -40.01 25.64 1.74
CA SER A 375 -38.95 25.51 0.74
C SER A 375 -37.94 26.65 0.84
N LEU A 376 -38.38 27.89 1.12
CA LEU A 376 -37.48 29.02 1.34
C LEU A 376 -36.45 28.73 2.45
N PHE A 377 -36.92 28.28 3.61
CA PHE A 377 -36.04 27.97 4.75
C PHE A 377 -35.20 26.71 4.53
N LEU A 378 -35.74 25.68 3.87
CA LEU A 378 -34.96 24.49 3.51
C LEU A 378 -33.83 24.82 2.52
N ILE A 379 -34.10 25.66 1.52
CA ILE A 379 -33.08 26.12 0.57
C ILE A 379 -32.04 26.96 1.31
N GLU A 380 -32.46 27.84 2.23
CA GLU A 380 -31.53 28.65 3.05
C GLU A 380 -30.57 27.78 3.88
N SER A 381 -31.06 26.73 4.55
CA SER A 381 -30.20 25.83 5.33
C SER A 381 -29.33 24.92 4.45
N THR A 382 -29.86 24.46 3.32
CA THR A 382 -29.11 23.66 2.34
C THR A 382 -27.97 24.48 1.74
N LEU A 383 -28.20 25.77 1.45
CA LEU A 383 -27.16 26.69 0.98
C LEU A 383 -26.06 26.91 2.03
N ILE A 384 -26.40 27.00 3.32
CA ILE A 384 -25.40 27.07 4.40
C ILE A 384 -24.53 25.79 4.40
N GLY A 385 -25.17 24.61 4.33
CA GLY A 385 -24.48 23.33 4.25
C GLY A 385 -23.57 23.23 3.02
N PHE A 386 -24.09 23.62 1.86
CA PHE A 386 -23.36 23.64 0.59
C PHE A 386 -22.16 24.58 0.62
N LEU A 387 -22.32 25.82 1.10
CA LEU A 387 -21.22 26.78 1.21
C LEU A 387 -20.15 26.30 2.21
N GLY A 388 -20.58 25.74 3.35
CA GLY A 388 -19.67 25.12 4.32
C GLY A 388 -18.87 23.97 3.73
N GLY A 389 -19.54 23.06 3.01
CA GLY A 389 -18.89 21.94 2.32
C GLY A 389 -17.96 22.39 1.19
N LEU A 390 -18.33 23.42 0.43
CA LEU A 390 -17.51 23.94 -0.66
C LEU A 390 -16.25 24.63 -0.14
N VAL A 391 -16.36 25.46 0.90
CA VAL A 391 -15.18 26.09 1.53
C VAL A 391 -14.34 25.04 2.27
N GLY A 392 -14.98 24.08 2.94
CA GLY A 392 -14.31 22.94 3.58
C GLY A 392 -13.50 22.11 2.59
N LEU A 393 -14.06 21.83 1.40
CA LEU A 393 -13.35 21.15 0.32
C LEU A 393 -12.14 21.96 -0.16
N LEU A 394 -12.30 23.26 -0.42
CA LEU A 394 -11.21 24.12 -0.88
C LEU A 394 -10.05 24.17 0.14
N LEU A 395 -10.37 24.28 1.43
CA LEU A 395 -9.35 24.23 2.48
C LEU A 395 -8.72 22.85 2.62
N SER A 396 -9.50 21.77 2.48
CA SER A 396 -8.98 20.40 2.52
C SER A 396 -7.99 20.15 1.39
N LEU A 397 -8.26 20.65 0.19
CA LEU A 397 -7.32 20.59 -0.94
C LEU A 397 -6.02 21.35 -0.62
N GLY A 398 -6.12 22.57 -0.08
CA GLY A 398 -4.95 23.33 0.34
C GLY A 398 -4.12 22.60 1.40
N ILE A 399 -4.76 22.06 2.42
CA ILE A 399 -4.09 21.31 3.49
C ILE A 399 -3.50 19.99 2.97
N SER A 400 -4.21 19.29 2.08
CA SER A 400 -3.71 18.08 1.42
C SER A 400 -2.41 18.34 0.66
N THR A 401 -2.33 19.47 -0.05
CA THR A 401 -1.08 19.85 -0.76
C THR A 401 0.05 20.17 0.21
N LEU A 402 -0.24 20.80 1.34
CA LEU A 402 0.76 21.08 2.37
C LEU A 402 1.26 19.81 3.05
N ILE A 403 0.37 18.85 3.34
CA ILE A 403 0.72 17.55 3.90
C ILE A 403 1.62 16.79 2.91
N ASN A 404 1.21 16.67 1.65
CA ASN A 404 1.98 15.97 0.63
C ASN A 404 3.35 16.64 0.39
N SER A 405 3.40 17.98 0.36
CA SER A 405 4.67 18.71 0.24
C SER A 405 5.58 18.53 1.45
N GLY A 406 5.02 18.53 2.67
CA GLY A 406 5.78 18.32 3.90
C GLY A 406 6.40 16.92 3.95
N ILE A 407 5.62 15.90 3.60
CA ILE A 407 6.09 14.51 3.53
C ILE A 407 7.16 14.34 2.45
N ARG A 408 6.95 14.89 1.25
CA ARG A 408 7.97 14.88 0.19
C ARG A 408 9.27 15.54 0.65
N SER A 409 9.20 16.72 1.27
CA SER A 409 10.39 17.41 1.77
C SER A 409 11.13 16.62 2.87
N ALA A 410 10.41 15.86 3.70
CA ALA A 410 11.01 15.01 4.72
C ALA A 410 11.67 13.75 4.13
N ILE A 411 11.11 13.19 3.05
CA ILE A 411 11.70 12.05 2.32
C ILE A 411 12.95 12.50 1.55
N GLU A 412 12.88 13.64 0.87
CA GLU A 412 14.01 14.23 0.14
C GLU A 412 15.15 14.64 1.09
N ALA A 413 14.85 15.16 2.28
CA ALA A 413 15.85 15.49 3.31
C ALA A 413 16.60 14.25 3.83
N ASN A 414 16.00 13.06 3.74
CA ASN A 414 16.63 11.78 4.10
C ASN A 414 17.23 11.05 2.89
N GLY A 415 17.34 11.71 1.73
CA GLY A 415 17.99 11.16 0.53
C GLY A 415 17.14 10.18 -0.28
N GLY A 416 15.83 10.08 -0.02
CA GLY A 416 14.91 9.25 -0.79
C GLY A 416 14.31 9.98 -2.00
N ILE A 417 13.96 9.22 -3.05
CA ILE A 417 13.28 9.75 -4.25
C ILE A 417 11.77 9.78 -3.97
N ALA A 418 11.21 10.98 -3.78
CA ALA A 418 9.82 11.16 -3.33
C ALA A 418 8.81 11.21 -4.49
N GLU A 419 9.02 10.48 -5.58
CA GLU A 419 8.24 10.71 -6.80
C GLU A 419 6.75 10.40 -6.67
N GLU A 420 6.33 9.46 -5.81
CA GLU A 420 4.92 9.02 -5.76
C GLU A 420 4.28 8.94 -4.36
N ALA A 421 4.87 9.52 -3.32
CA ALA A 421 4.29 9.46 -1.96
C ALA A 421 3.12 10.45 -1.77
N ALA A 422 2.00 10.24 -2.47
CA ALA A 422 0.76 10.96 -2.27
C ALA A 422 -0.06 10.33 -1.14
N VAL A 423 0.21 10.73 0.10
CA VAL A 423 -0.45 10.18 1.30
C VAL A 423 -1.87 10.71 1.49
N SER A 424 -2.18 11.90 0.96
CA SER A 424 -3.54 12.45 0.97
C SER A 424 -4.04 12.64 -0.46
N ILE A 425 -5.04 11.84 -0.86
CA ILE A 425 -5.65 11.84 -2.20
C ILE A 425 -7.14 12.17 -2.12
N ILE A 426 -7.51 13.40 -2.49
CA ILE A 426 -8.91 13.81 -2.62
C ILE A 426 -9.38 13.51 -4.04
N THR A 427 -10.02 12.35 -4.22
CA THR A 427 -10.59 11.95 -5.51
C THR A 427 -11.82 12.82 -5.86
N PRO A 428 -12.09 13.15 -7.14
CA PRO A 428 -13.26 13.93 -7.53
C PRO A 428 -14.59 13.37 -7.00
N GLY A 429 -14.74 12.04 -6.95
CA GLY A 429 -15.90 11.38 -6.35
C GLY A 429 -16.08 11.71 -4.86
N LEU A 430 -14.98 11.72 -4.11
CA LEU A 430 -14.97 12.05 -2.68
C LEU A 430 -15.31 13.53 -2.45
N ALA A 431 -14.79 14.42 -3.31
CA ALA A 431 -15.08 15.85 -3.27
C ALA A 431 -16.57 16.15 -3.49
N ILE A 432 -17.16 15.54 -4.53
CA ILE A 432 -18.60 15.66 -4.81
C ILE A 432 -19.42 15.10 -3.65
N PHE A 433 -19.05 13.90 -3.17
CA PHE A 433 -19.71 13.27 -2.04
C PHE A 433 -19.73 14.19 -0.82
N ALA A 434 -18.60 14.77 -0.44
CA ALA A 434 -18.53 15.65 0.74
C ALA A 434 -19.39 16.91 0.62
N VAL A 435 -19.42 17.55 -0.55
CA VAL A 435 -20.25 18.75 -0.77
C VAL A 435 -21.74 18.40 -0.75
N VAL A 436 -22.13 17.32 -1.42
CA VAL A 436 -23.52 16.83 -1.40
C VAL A 436 -23.93 16.43 0.00
N PHE A 437 -23.07 15.71 0.70
CA PHE A 437 -23.29 15.26 2.07
C PHE A 437 -23.43 16.46 3.04
N ALA A 438 -22.61 17.50 2.90
CA ALA A 438 -22.74 18.74 3.67
C ALA A 438 -24.07 19.45 3.41
N ALA A 439 -24.50 19.51 2.15
CA ALA A 439 -25.81 20.06 1.79
C ALA A 439 -26.96 19.24 2.39
N LEU A 440 -26.86 17.91 2.40
CA LEU A 440 -27.83 17.01 3.04
C LEU A 440 -27.90 17.24 4.56
N ILE A 441 -26.77 17.41 5.24
CA ILE A 441 -26.74 17.77 6.66
C ILE A 441 -27.44 19.11 6.90
N GLY A 442 -27.20 20.11 6.04
CA GLY A 442 -27.91 21.39 6.09
C GLY A 442 -29.41 21.27 5.86
N LEU A 443 -29.84 20.40 4.95
CA LEU A 443 -31.25 20.10 4.69
C LEU A 443 -31.92 19.45 5.91
N ILE A 444 -31.29 18.43 6.49
CA ILE A 444 -31.79 17.70 7.67
C ILE A 444 -31.88 18.64 8.88
N ALA A 445 -30.82 19.40 9.16
CA ALA A 445 -30.79 20.34 10.27
C ALA A 445 -31.83 21.47 10.11
N GLY A 446 -32.05 21.95 8.88
CA GLY A 446 -33.03 22.99 8.59
C GLY A 446 -34.49 22.53 8.58
N TYR A 447 -34.74 21.21 8.57
CA TYR A 447 -36.09 20.65 8.49
C TYR A 447 -36.98 21.07 9.66
N MET A 448 -36.48 20.94 10.89
CA MET A 448 -37.24 21.32 12.09
C MET A 448 -37.54 22.83 12.13
N PRO A 449 -36.57 23.74 11.94
CA PRO A 449 -36.82 25.17 11.81
C PRO A 449 -37.82 25.52 10.70
N ALA A 450 -37.66 24.96 9.49
CA ALA A 450 -38.56 25.22 8.37
C ALA A 450 -40.01 24.84 8.70
N ARG A 451 -40.22 23.69 9.36
CA ARG A 451 -41.54 23.29 9.85
C ARG A 451 -42.07 24.27 10.91
N LYS A 452 -41.22 24.78 11.81
CA LYS A 452 -41.63 25.77 12.81
C LYS A 452 -42.06 27.09 12.17
N ALA A 453 -41.36 27.56 11.15
CA ALA A 453 -41.71 28.78 10.41
C ALA A 453 -43.11 28.70 9.77
N THR A 454 -43.48 27.53 9.23
CA THR A 454 -44.80 27.33 8.64
C THR A 454 -45.96 27.43 9.64
N LYS A 455 -45.70 27.22 10.93
CA LYS A 455 -46.72 27.24 11.99
C LYS A 455 -46.93 28.62 12.63
N LEU A 456 -46.15 29.64 12.29
CA LEU A 456 -46.34 30.99 12.81
C LEU A 456 -47.66 31.61 12.33
N SER A 457 -48.45 32.16 13.26
CA SER A 457 -49.69 32.87 12.93
C SER A 457 -49.37 34.17 12.18
N ALA A 458 -50.11 34.42 11.09
CA ALA A 458 -49.92 35.64 10.30
C ALA A 458 -50.42 36.88 11.04
N ILE A 459 -51.50 36.73 11.82
CA ILE A 459 -52.10 37.81 12.61
C ILE A 459 -51.16 38.21 13.75
N ASP A 460 -50.66 37.23 14.50
CA ASP A 460 -49.77 37.47 15.65
C ASP A 460 -48.44 38.09 15.19
N ALA A 461 -47.91 37.61 14.06
CA ALA A 461 -46.68 38.13 13.47
C ALA A 461 -46.77 39.60 13.02
N ILE A 462 -47.98 40.10 12.68
CA ILE A 462 -48.20 41.48 12.24
C ILE A 462 -48.48 42.41 13.43
N ARG A 463 -49.19 41.93 14.46
CA ARG A 463 -49.46 42.69 15.70
C ARG A 463 -48.18 43.00 16.48
N GLY A 464 -47.16 42.13 16.39
CA GLY A 464 -45.85 42.38 16.98
C GLY A 464 -45.72 41.97 18.44
N ASP A 465 -46.66 41.18 18.95
CA ASP A 465 -46.63 40.58 20.29
C ASP A 465 -45.76 39.30 20.36
#